data_AF-E9F0W9-F1
#
_entry.id   AF-E9F0W9-F1
#
_cell.length_a   1.000
_cell.length_b   1.000
_cell.length_c   1.000
_cell.angle_alpha   90.00
_cell.angle_beta   90.00
_cell.angle_gamma   90.00
#
_symmetry.space_group_name_H-M   'P 1'
#
loop_
_entity.id
_entity.type
_entity.pdbx_description
1 polymer ?
#
loop_
_entity_poly.entity_id
_entity_poly.type
_entity_poly.pdbx_seq_one_letter_code
_entity_poly.pdbx_strand_id
1 'polypeptide(L)'
;MSEENRDLVRLAGEYADRDIDLYNLLGVDALTAKEDIHRAWRKRSIKYHPDKARENFDPEKWELFEKARDILSDASARAVYDGASKAKLLRKQEREAMDKERKKFADDLEAREDAARRAREEKQQRDREMLQKERERLAEQQQLRAEETRRQAEAAQEVEDLAEARRRLKEKKDEKARKKQAKESMKATLGSVGKPSGPANGVVNVPGDYVADLALNKQYWELVCDKLRAIQAVRNLQKEDTPAEILQEAERVVQEVRGKIHEAEARYQRETATT
;
A
#
# COMPACT_ATOMS: atom_id res chain seq x y z
N MET A 1 7.09 -78.44 -39.42
CA MET A 1 7.46 -77.04 -39.67
C MET A 1 8.85 -77.04 -40.25
N SER A 2 9.00 -76.63 -41.51
CA SER A 2 10.31 -76.38 -42.11
C SER A 2 11.03 -75.27 -41.34
N GLU A 3 12.37 -75.24 -41.39
CA GLU A 3 13.17 -74.19 -40.77
C GLU A 3 12.77 -72.80 -41.29
N GLU A 4 12.51 -72.70 -42.60
CA GLU A 4 12.01 -71.49 -43.26
C GLU A 4 10.70 -70.96 -42.65
N ASN A 5 9.73 -71.83 -42.32
CA ASN A 5 8.48 -71.39 -41.70
C ASN A 5 8.72 -70.85 -40.28
N ARG A 6 9.62 -71.49 -39.51
CA ARG A 6 9.99 -71.01 -38.16
C ARG A 6 10.64 -69.63 -38.24
N ASP A 7 11.49 -69.40 -39.24
CA ASP A 7 12.14 -68.11 -39.47
C ASP A 7 11.14 -67.03 -39.88
N LEU A 8 10.17 -67.35 -40.75
CA LEU A 8 9.11 -66.42 -41.13
C LEU A 8 8.22 -66.04 -39.95
N VAL A 9 7.87 -67.00 -39.08
CA VAL A 9 7.10 -66.74 -37.87
C VAL A 9 7.86 -65.84 -36.89
N ARG A 10 9.16 -66.06 -36.71
CA ARG A 10 10.00 -65.20 -35.87
C ARG A 10 10.04 -63.78 -36.42
N LEU A 11 10.29 -63.66 -37.72
CA LEU A 11 10.38 -62.37 -38.41
C LEU A 11 9.05 -61.60 -38.40
N ALA A 12 7.93 -62.30 -38.51
CA ALA A 12 6.60 -61.74 -38.36
C ALA A 12 6.40 -61.08 -36.99
N GLY A 13 6.84 -61.73 -35.91
CA GLY A 13 6.85 -61.15 -34.57
C GLY A 13 7.74 -59.90 -34.48
N GLU A 14 8.98 -59.99 -34.98
CA GLU A 14 9.92 -58.86 -34.97
C GLU A 14 9.38 -57.63 -35.73
N TYR A 15 8.73 -57.83 -36.87
CA TYR A 15 8.17 -56.72 -37.66
C TYR A 15 6.90 -56.12 -37.04
N ALA A 16 6.07 -56.93 -36.38
CA ALA A 16 4.96 -56.41 -35.59
C ALA A 16 5.48 -55.57 -34.40
N ASP A 17 6.55 -55.99 -33.76
CA ASP A 17 7.17 -55.23 -32.67
C ASP A 17 7.79 -53.91 -33.15
N ARG A 18 8.42 -53.92 -34.33
CA ARG A 18 9.02 -52.74 -35.00
C ARG A 18 8.00 -51.78 -35.64
N ASP A 19 6.68 -52.03 -35.51
CA ASP A 19 5.62 -51.23 -36.14
C ASP A 19 5.76 -51.08 -37.66
N ILE A 20 6.31 -52.09 -38.34
CA ILE A 20 6.41 -52.09 -39.79
C ILE A 20 5.11 -52.62 -40.38
N ASP A 21 4.42 -51.79 -41.17
CA ASP A 21 3.18 -52.17 -41.83
C ASP A 21 3.43 -52.92 -43.15
N LEU A 22 3.35 -54.26 -43.07
CA LEU A 22 3.60 -55.15 -44.21
C LEU A 22 2.51 -55.03 -45.29
N TYR A 23 1.27 -54.74 -44.89
CA TYR A 23 0.12 -54.58 -45.79
C TYR A 23 0.27 -53.31 -46.63
N ASN A 24 0.59 -52.18 -45.97
CA ASN A 24 0.85 -50.91 -46.66
C ASN A 24 2.07 -50.97 -47.57
N LEU A 25 3.11 -51.72 -47.18
CA LEU A 25 4.30 -51.90 -47.99
C LEU A 25 3.97 -52.60 -49.34
N LEU A 26 3.15 -53.66 -49.29
CA LEU A 26 2.64 -54.39 -50.45
C LEU A 26 1.47 -53.68 -51.16
N GLY A 27 0.87 -52.68 -50.51
CA GLY A 27 -0.29 -51.95 -51.04
C GLY A 27 -1.55 -52.79 -51.11
N VAL A 28 -1.73 -53.68 -50.13
CA VAL A 28 -2.88 -54.57 -49.99
C VAL A 28 -3.58 -54.27 -48.68
N ASP A 29 -4.87 -54.58 -48.60
CA ASP A 29 -5.61 -54.49 -47.35
C ASP A 29 -5.42 -55.76 -46.50
N ALA A 30 -5.66 -55.65 -45.19
CA ALA A 30 -5.59 -56.77 -44.25
C ALA A 30 -6.58 -57.91 -44.59
N LEU A 31 -7.66 -57.63 -45.33
CA LEU A 31 -8.64 -58.61 -45.78
C LEU A 31 -8.27 -59.30 -47.10
N THR A 32 -7.14 -58.94 -47.71
CA THR A 32 -6.74 -59.47 -49.03
C THR A 32 -6.39 -60.96 -48.94
N ALA A 33 -6.92 -61.76 -49.86
CA ALA A 33 -6.65 -63.19 -49.96
C ALA A 33 -5.21 -63.46 -50.42
N LYS A 34 -4.65 -64.62 -50.06
CA LYS A 34 -3.27 -65.02 -50.38
C LYS A 34 -2.92 -64.88 -51.87
N GLU A 35 -3.81 -65.33 -52.75
CA GLU A 35 -3.60 -65.28 -54.20
C GLU A 35 -3.45 -63.84 -54.74
N ASP A 36 -4.18 -62.90 -54.13
CA ASP A 36 -4.13 -61.50 -54.49
C ASP A 36 -2.89 -60.79 -53.93
N ILE A 37 -2.36 -61.25 -52.79
CA ILE A 37 -1.10 -60.76 -52.21
C ILE A 37 0.06 -61.03 -53.16
N HIS A 38 0.15 -62.24 -53.70
CA HIS A 38 1.20 -62.57 -54.66
C HIS A 38 1.07 -61.77 -55.97
N ARG A 39 -0.16 -61.50 -56.41
CA ARG A 39 -0.43 -60.65 -57.59
C ARG A 39 -0.05 -59.19 -57.34
N ALA A 40 -0.39 -58.65 -56.17
CA ALA A 40 -0.04 -57.29 -55.76
C ALA A 40 1.47 -57.12 -55.61
N TRP A 41 2.15 -58.10 -54.99
CA TRP A 41 3.60 -58.15 -54.91
C TRP A 41 4.25 -58.06 -56.29
N ARG A 42 3.83 -58.89 -57.27
CA ARG A 42 4.39 -58.83 -58.64
C ARG A 42 4.21 -57.48 -59.33
N LYS A 43 3.06 -56.83 -59.11
CA LYS A 43 2.80 -55.49 -59.69
C LYS A 43 3.70 -54.44 -59.06
N ARG A 44 3.89 -54.51 -57.74
CA ARG A 44 4.58 -53.49 -56.97
C ARG A 44 6.10 -53.74 -56.88
N SER A 45 6.56 -54.97 -57.08
CA SER A 45 7.98 -55.32 -57.17
C SER A 45 8.67 -54.62 -58.33
N ILE A 46 7.97 -54.37 -59.44
CA ILE A 46 8.48 -53.61 -60.60
C ILE A 46 9.04 -52.24 -60.18
N LYS A 47 8.48 -51.63 -59.12
CA LYS A 47 8.92 -50.33 -58.60
C LYS A 47 10.21 -50.43 -57.77
N TYR A 48 10.41 -51.54 -57.08
CA TYR A 48 11.50 -51.73 -56.11
C TYR A 48 12.62 -52.66 -56.63
N HIS A 49 12.45 -53.26 -57.80
CA HIS A 49 13.40 -54.22 -58.37
C HIS A 49 14.72 -53.53 -58.78
N PRO A 50 15.90 -54.14 -58.51
CA PRO A 50 17.21 -53.53 -58.79
C PRO A 50 17.40 -53.12 -60.26
N ASP A 51 16.91 -53.94 -61.19
CA ASP A 51 17.01 -53.67 -62.64
C ASP A 51 16.19 -52.45 -63.10
N LYS A 52 15.04 -52.19 -62.46
CA LYS A 52 14.11 -51.13 -62.88
C LYS A 52 14.26 -49.85 -62.08
N ALA A 53 14.66 -49.94 -60.81
CA ALA A 53 14.78 -48.80 -59.92
C ALA A 53 16.09 -48.01 -60.12
N ARG A 54 17.14 -48.63 -60.68
CA ARG A 54 18.45 -48.01 -60.98
C ARG A 54 18.92 -47.07 -59.85
N GLU A 55 18.88 -45.75 -60.06
CA GLU A 55 19.31 -44.73 -59.07
C GLU A 55 18.44 -44.65 -57.79
N ASN A 56 17.18 -45.08 -57.85
CA ASN A 56 16.26 -45.08 -56.70
C ASN A 56 16.19 -46.44 -55.99
N PHE A 57 17.12 -47.35 -56.28
CA PHE A 57 17.15 -48.66 -55.67
C PHE A 57 17.61 -48.55 -54.21
N ASP A 58 16.78 -49.10 -53.32
CA ASP A 58 17.05 -49.20 -51.90
C ASP A 58 17.09 -50.70 -51.53
N PRO A 59 18.28 -51.25 -51.25
CA PRO A 59 18.45 -52.67 -50.95
C PRO A 59 17.64 -53.12 -49.73
N GLU A 60 17.57 -52.28 -48.69
CA GLU A 60 16.88 -52.60 -47.44
C GLU A 60 15.36 -52.67 -47.64
N LYS A 61 14.82 -51.72 -48.43
CA LYS A 61 13.39 -51.74 -48.78
C LYS A 61 13.03 -52.90 -49.70
N TRP A 62 13.91 -53.29 -50.62
CA TRP A 62 13.70 -54.46 -51.46
C TRP A 62 13.65 -55.73 -50.61
N GLU A 63 14.61 -55.92 -49.71
CA GLU A 63 14.66 -57.06 -48.79
C GLU A 63 13.43 -57.11 -47.88
N LEU A 64 13.00 -55.96 -47.34
CA LEU A 64 11.79 -55.85 -46.55
C LEU A 64 10.53 -56.18 -47.38
N PHE A 65 10.50 -55.78 -48.64
CA PHE A 65 9.38 -56.03 -49.55
C PHE A 65 9.26 -57.51 -49.93
N GLU A 66 10.39 -58.21 -50.13
CA GLU A 66 10.43 -59.66 -50.32
C GLU A 66 9.96 -60.40 -49.05
N LYS A 67 10.52 -60.02 -47.89
CA LYS A 67 10.13 -60.60 -46.60
C LYS A 67 8.65 -60.36 -46.25
N ALA A 68 8.10 -59.19 -46.58
CA ALA A 68 6.69 -58.89 -46.39
C ALA A 68 5.79 -59.84 -47.20
N ARG A 69 6.16 -60.15 -48.46
CA ARG A 69 5.43 -61.14 -49.26
C ARG A 69 5.45 -62.51 -48.60
N ASP A 70 6.62 -62.94 -48.15
CA ASP A 70 6.81 -64.28 -47.61
C ASP A 70 6.04 -64.46 -46.29
N ILE A 71 6.05 -63.46 -45.42
CA ILE A 71 5.28 -63.44 -44.17
C ILE A 71 3.77 -63.43 -44.43
N LEU A 72 3.27 -62.58 -45.33
CA LEU A 72 1.83 -62.49 -45.60
C LEU A 72 1.28 -63.65 -46.45
N SER A 73 2.15 -64.38 -47.14
CA SER A 73 1.81 -65.57 -47.94
C SER A 73 1.71 -66.84 -47.08
N ASP A 74 2.47 -66.92 -45.99
CA ASP A 74 2.38 -68.02 -45.03
C ASP A 74 1.29 -67.75 -43.97
N ALA A 75 0.38 -68.72 -43.79
CA ALA A 75 -0.76 -68.55 -42.89
C ALA A 75 -0.33 -68.48 -41.42
N SER A 76 0.74 -69.19 -41.03
CA SER A 76 1.24 -69.18 -39.66
C SER A 76 1.95 -67.87 -39.35
N ALA A 77 2.83 -67.39 -40.23
CA ALA A 77 3.52 -66.11 -40.06
C ALA A 77 2.55 -64.93 -40.07
N ARG A 78 1.56 -64.91 -40.99
CA ARG A 78 0.50 -63.88 -41.02
C ARG A 78 -0.30 -63.83 -39.73
N ALA A 79 -0.71 -64.99 -39.20
CA ALA A 79 -1.47 -65.06 -37.95
C ALA A 79 -0.68 -64.49 -36.76
N VAL A 80 0.64 -64.72 -36.70
CA VAL A 80 1.50 -64.17 -35.65
C VAL A 80 1.64 -62.65 -35.79
N TYR A 81 1.87 -62.14 -37.01
CA TYR A 81 1.95 -60.70 -37.27
C TYR A 81 0.65 -59.97 -36.89
N ASP A 82 -0.49 -60.48 -37.36
CA ASP A 82 -1.81 -59.89 -37.09
C ASP A 82 -2.14 -59.97 -35.59
N GLY A 83 -1.84 -61.10 -34.95
CA GLY A 83 -2.05 -61.31 -33.53
C GLY A 83 -1.21 -60.37 -32.66
N ALA A 84 0.08 -60.21 -32.97
CA ALA A 84 0.98 -59.32 -32.26
C ALA A 84 0.56 -57.84 -32.42
N SER A 85 0.24 -57.42 -33.65
CA SER A 85 -0.23 -56.06 -33.95
C SER A 85 -1.53 -55.74 -33.21
N LYS A 86 -2.50 -56.65 -33.22
CA LYS A 86 -3.76 -56.51 -32.48
C LYS A 86 -3.53 -56.48 -30.96
N ALA A 87 -2.69 -57.36 -30.43
CA ALA A 87 -2.39 -57.40 -29.00
C ALA A 87 -1.73 -56.09 -28.53
N LYS A 88 -0.83 -55.51 -29.33
CA LYS A 88 -0.21 -54.23 -29.05
C LYS A 88 -1.23 -53.09 -29.03
N LEU A 89 -2.13 -53.06 -30.01
CA LEU A 89 -3.21 -52.06 -30.05
C LEU A 89 -4.13 -52.16 -28.83
N LEU A 90 -4.53 -53.37 -28.44
CA LEU A 90 -5.35 -53.60 -27.26
C LEU A 90 -4.64 -53.14 -25.98
N ARG A 91 -3.38 -53.53 -25.78
CA ARG A 91 -2.57 -53.07 -24.64
C ARG A 91 -2.45 -51.56 -24.58
N LYS A 92 -2.31 -50.89 -25.73
CA LYS A 92 -2.27 -49.43 -25.80
C LYS A 92 -3.61 -48.81 -25.37
N GLN A 93 -4.73 -49.33 -25.87
CA GLN A 93 -6.07 -48.86 -25.49
C GLN A 93 -6.35 -49.09 -24.00
N GLU A 94 -6.00 -50.25 -23.46
CA GLU A 94 -6.12 -50.57 -22.04
C GLU A 94 -5.29 -49.60 -21.19
N ARG A 95 -4.04 -49.35 -21.58
CA ARG A 95 -3.17 -48.39 -20.89
C ARG A 95 -3.77 -46.99 -20.91
N GLU A 96 -4.22 -46.51 -22.07
CA GLU A 96 -4.86 -45.20 -22.20
C GLU A 96 -6.14 -45.09 -21.37
N ALA A 97 -6.93 -46.17 -21.27
CA ALA A 97 -8.12 -46.21 -20.42
C ALA A 97 -7.73 -46.12 -18.93
N MET A 98 -6.75 -46.91 -18.49
CA MET A 98 -6.25 -46.86 -17.12
C MET A 98 -5.67 -45.49 -16.76
N ASP A 99 -4.93 -44.86 -17.68
CA ASP A 99 -4.36 -43.53 -17.48
C ASP A 99 -5.46 -42.46 -17.38
N LYS A 100 -6.54 -42.57 -18.17
CA LYS A 100 -7.72 -41.68 -18.03
C LYS A 100 -8.42 -41.85 -16.69
N GLU A 101 -8.61 -43.09 -16.23
CA GLU A 101 -9.23 -43.36 -14.92
C GLU A 101 -8.35 -42.88 -13.77
N ARG A 102 -7.03 -43.10 -13.84
CA ARG A 102 -6.07 -42.54 -12.88
C ARG A 102 -6.12 -41.02 -12.82
N LYS A 103 -6.18 -40.37 -13.99
CA LYS A 103 -6.29 -38.91 -14.08
C LYS A 103 -7.58 -38.40 -13.44
N LYS A 104 -8.73 -39.01 -13.77
CA LYS A 104 -10.02 -38.65 -13.13
C LYS A 104 -9.97 -38.76 -11.62
N PHE A 105 -9.35 -39.82 -11.10
CA PHE A 105 -9.21 -40.01 -9.66
C PHE A 105 -8.30 -38.94 -9.02
N ALA A 106 -7.19 -38.61 -9.68
CA ALA A 106 -6.29 -37.54 -9.22
C ALA A 106 -7.00 -36.18 -9.22
N ASP A 107 -7.72 -35.85 -10.29
CA ASP A 107 -8.46 -34.59 -10.42
C ASP A 107 -9.59 -34.48 -9.37
N ASP A 108 -10.32 -35.58 -9.07
CA ASP A 108 -11.34 -35.60 -8.00
C ASP A 108 -10.71 -35.43 -6.61
N LEU A 109 -9.56 -36.06 -6.36
CA LEU A 109 -8.84 -35.92 -5.10
C LEU A 109 -8.36 -34.47 -4.90
N GLU A 110 -7.72 -33.89 -5.92
CA GLU A 110 -7.25 -32.50 -5.90
C GLU A 110 -8.41 -31.52 -5.68
N ALA A 111 -9.53 -31.72 -6.38
CA ALA A 111 -10.71 -30.87 -6.21
C ALA A 111 -11.26 -30.91 -4.77
N ARG A 112 -11.27 -32.08 -4.14
CA ARG A 112 -11.71 -32.23 -2.74
C ARG A 112 -10.73 -31.60 -1.75
N GLU A 113 -9.43 -31.78 -1.96
CA GLU A 113 -8.40 -31.16 -1.13
C GLU A 113 -8.44 -29.64 -1.23
N ASP A 114 -8.60 -29.11 -2.44
CA ASP A 114 -8.75 -27.68 -2.69
C ASP A 114 -10.02 -27.12 -2.05
N ALA A 115 -11.15 -27.82 -2.17
CA ALA A 115 -12.39 -27.40 -1.52
C ALA A 115 -12.24 -27.38 0.00
N ALA A 116 -11.61 -28.39 0.59
CA ALA A 116 -11.34 -28.44 2.02
C ALA A 116 -10.37 -27.33 2.47
N ARG A 117 -9.34 -27.03 1.67
CA ARG A 117 -8.39 -25.93 1.93
C ARG A 117 -9.12 -24.58 1.91
N ARG A 118 -9.91 -24.31 0.87
CA ARG A 118 -10.70 -23.07 0.75
C ARG A 118 -11.68 -22.91 1.91
N ALA A 119 -12.40 -23.98 2.28
CA ALA A 119 -13.32 -23.94 3.41
C ALA A 119 -12.60 -23.62 4.74
N ARG A 120 -11.38 -24.15 4.95
CA ARG A 120 -10.55 -23.82 6.11
C ARG A 120 -10.07 -22.37 6.08
N GLU A 121 -9.63 -21.88 4.94
CA GLU A 121 -9.18 -20.50 4.75
C GLU A 121 -10.32 -19.50 4.97
N GLU A 122 -11.49 -19.73 4.38
CA GLU A 122 -12.69 -18.91 4.61
C GLU A 122 -13.10 -18.89 6.08
N LYS A 123 -13.07 -20.04 6.75
CA LYS A 123 -13.35 -20.11 8.18
C LYS A 123 -12.32 -19.30 8.99
N GLN A 124 -11.03 -19.47 8.71
CA GLN A 124 -9.98 -18.70 9.39
C GLN A 124 -10.11 -17.20 9.14
N GLN A 125 -10.48 -16.78 7.94
CA GLN A 125 -10.75 -15.37 7.63
C GLN A 125 -11.94 -14.84 8.42
N ARG A 126 -13.07 -15.57 8.44
CA ARG A 126 -14.24 -15.20 9.25
C ARG A 126 -13.88 -15.10 10.74
N ASP A 127 -13.16 -16.07 11.27
CA ASP A 127 -12.74 -16.07 12.67
C ASP A 127 -11.81 -14.88 12.98
N ARG A 128 -10.89 -14.54 12.07
CA ARG A 128 -10.02 -13.35 12.18
C ARG A 128 -10.81 -12.04 12.14
N GLU A 129 -11.76 -11.90 11.23
CA GLU A 129 -12.62 -10.72 11.12
C GLU A 129 -13.49 -10.55 12.37
N MET A 130 -14.05 -11.65 12.90
CA MET A 130 -14.81 -11.63 14.14
C MET A 130 -13.94 -11.19 15.31
N LEU A 131 -12.74 -11.76 15.45
CA LEU A 131 -11.79 -11.37 16.48
C LEU A 131 -11.37 -9.90 16.36
N GLN A 132 -11.18 -9.40 15.13
CA GLN A 132 -10.85 -8.00 14.88
C GLN A 132 -11.99 -7.07 15.30
N LYS A 133 -13.23 -7.38 14.93
CA LYS A 133 -14.41 -6.62 15.36
C LYS A 133 -14.58 -6.62 16.87
N GLU A 134 -14.33 -7.75 17.54
CA GLU A 134 -14.36 -7.81 19.00
C GLU A 134 -13.26 -6.94 19.63
N ARG A 135 -12.04 -6.94 19.07
CA ARG A 135 -10.94 -6.07 19.51
C ARG A 135 -11.27 -4.59 19.33
N GLU A 136 -11.83 -4.21 18.19
CA GLU A 136 -12.27 -2.84 17.90
C GLU A 136 -13.36 -2.41 18.88
N ARG A 137 -14.39 -3.24 19.08
CA ARG A 137 -15.46 -2.97 20.06
C ARG A 137 -14.93 -2.79 21.48
N LEU A 138 -13.98 -3.62 21.91
CA LEU A 138 -13.34 -3.48 23.22
C LEU A 138 -12.50 -2.20 23.30
N ALA A 139 -11.77 -1.85 22.23
CA ALA A 139 -10.99 -0.64 22.17
C ALA A 139 -11.88 0.62 22.24
N GLU A 140 -12.98 0.65 21.49
CA GLU A 140 -13.98 1.72 21.57
C GLU A 140 -14.58 1.84 22.98
N GLN A 141 -14.94 0.72 23.60
CA GLN A 141 -15.44 0.73 24.98
C GLN A 141 -14.40 1.27 25.98
N GLN A 142 -13.12 0.93 25.80
CA GLN A 142 -12.04 1.47 26.62
C GLN A 142 -11.85 2.97 26.38
N GLN A 143 -11.91 3.42 25.13
CA GLN A 143 -11.77 4.84 24.79
C GLN A 143 -12.91 5.67 25.38
N LEU A 144 -14.16 5.21 25.26
CA LEU A 144 -15.31 5.90 25.84
C LEU A 144 -15.17 6.04 27.36
N ARG A 145 -14.77 4.97 28.05
CA ARG A 145 -14.51 5.04 29.51
C ARG A 145 -13.38 5.99 29.85
N ALA A 146 -12.29 5.97 29.08
CA ALA A 146 -11.16 6.88 29.30
C ALA A 146 -11.53 8.35 29.03
N GLU A 147 -12.38 8.60 28.04
CA GLU A 147 -12.92 9.94 27.77
C GLU A 147 -13.87 10.39 28.88
N GLU A 148 -14.76 9.52 29.35
CA GLU A 148 -15.64 9.81 30.49
C GLU A 148 -14.85 10.10 31.77
N THR A 149 -13.84 9.30 32.10
CA THR A 149 -12.99 9.56 33.27
C THR A 149 -12.22 10.87 33.11
N ARG A 150 -11.73 11.18 31.91
CA ARG A 150 -11.08 12.45 31.62
C ARG A 150 -12.03 13.63 31.81
N ARG A 151 -13.26 13.56 31.27
CA ARG A 151 -14.28 14.60 31.45
C ARG A 151 -14.65 14.79 32.93
N GLN A 152 -14.76 13.70 33.69
CA GLN A 152 -15.01 13.77 35.14
C GLN A 152 -13.84 14.41 35.88
N ALA A 153 -12.60 14.11 35.50
CA ALA A 153 -11.42 14.72 36.10
C ALA A 153 -11.33 16.22 35.79
N GLU A 154 -11.58 16.62 34.54
CA GLU A 154 -11.64 18.04 34.14
C GLU A 154 -12.74 18.78 34.92
N ALA A 155 -13.95 18.21 35.03
CA ALA A 155 -15.04 18.78 35.83
C ALA A 155 -14.70 18.87 37.33
N ALA A 156 -14.00 17.87 37.89
CA ALA A 156 -13.55 17.90 39.28
C ALA A 156 -12.50 19.00 39.52
N GLN A 157 -11.57 19.19 38.59
CA GLN A 157 -10.60 20.28 38.63
C GLN A 157 -11.28 21.65 38.59
N GLU A 158 -12.26 21.85 37.71
CA GLU A 158 -13.02 23.11 37.67
C GLU A 158 -13.74 23.42 39.00
N VAL A 159 -14.31 22.39 39.64
CA VAL A 159 -14.93 22.54 40.97
C VAL A 159 -13.90 22.90 42.04
N GLU A 160 -12.71 22.28 42.00
CA GLU A 160 -11.61 22.60 42.90
C GLU A 160 -11.12 24.04 42.71
N ASP A 161 -10.92 24.47 41.46
CA ASP A 161 -10.50 25.84 41.11
C ASP A 161 -11.53 26.89 41.57
N LEU A 162 -12.82 26.62 41.35
CA LEU A 162 -13.90 27.48 41.83
C LEU A 162 -13.94 27.55 43.37
N ALA A 163 -13.72 26.42 44.05
CA ALA A 163 -13.63 26.37 45.50
C ALA A 163 -12.41 27.15 46.01
N GLU A 164 -11.26 27.05 45.35
CA GLU A 164 -10.06 27.81 45.68
C GLU A 164 -10.28 29.31 45.47
N ALA A 165 -10.88 29.72 44.35
CA ALA A 165 -11.24 31.12 44.08
C ALA A 165 -12.18 31.68 45.16
N ARG A 166 -13.17 30.88 45.60
CA ARG A 166 -14.05 31.24 46.73
C ARG A 166 -13.28 31.36 48.04
N ARG A 167 -12.35 30.46 48.34
CA ARG A 167 -11.47 30.53 49.52
C ARG A 167 -10.61 31.78 49.50
N ARG A 168 -9.93 32.08 48.39
CA ARG A 168 -9.13 33.31 48.21
C ARG A 168 -9.97 34.57 48.37
N LEU A 169 -11.20 34.58 47.84
CA LEU A 169 -12.14 35.69 48.05
C LEU A 169 -12.55 35.85 49.52
N LYS A 170 -12.80 34.73 50.20
CA LYS A 170 -13.12 34.72 51.64
C LYS A 170 -11.94 35.24 52.46
N GLU A 171 -10.72 34.75 52.22
CA GLU A 171 -9.50 35.23 52.87
C GLU A 171 -9.29 36.73 52.66
N LYS A 172 -9.45 37.23 51.42
CA LYS A 172 -9.39 38.68 51.13
C LYS A 172 -10.46 39.47 51.88
N LYS A 173 -11.68 38.94 52.02
CA LYS A 173 -12.77 39.58 52.78
C LYS A 173 -12.43 39.60 54.28
N ASP A 174 -11.96 38.48 54.83
CA ASP A 174 -11.59 38.34 56.24
C ASP A 174 -10.37 39.21 56.58
N GLU A 175 -9.37 39.30 55.70
CA GLU A 175 -8.22 40.20 55.85
C GLU A 175 -8.65 41.68 55.79
N LYS A 176 -9.53 42.05 54.86
CA LYS A 176 -10.11 43.41 54.82
C LYS A 176 -10.90 43.71 56.09
N ALA A 177 -11.68 42.77 56.61
CA ALA A 177 -12.41 42.91 57.86
C ALA A 177 -11.45 43.09 59.04
N ARG A 178 -10.38 42.28 59.14
CA ARG A 178 -9.32 42.43 60.15
C ARG A 178 -8.62 43.78 60.06
N LYS A 179 -8.22 44.22 58.85
CA LYS A 179 -7.60 45.54 58.62
C LYS A 179 -8.56 46.67 58.97
N LYS A 180 -9.85 46.54 58.68
CA LYS A 180 -10.88 47.52 59.05
C LYS A 180 -11.04 47.59 60.56
N GLN A 181 -11.17 46.46 61.25
CA GLN A 181 -11.22 46.40 62.72
C GLN A 181 -9.96 47.01 63.36
N ALA A 182 -8.77 46.69 62.84
CA ALA A 182 -7.51 47.28 63.30
C ALA A 182 -7.43 48.79 63.03
N LYS A 183 -7.94 49.27 61.89
CA LYS A 183 -8.03 50.71 61.59
C LYS A 183 -9.05 51.41 62.46
N GLU A 184 -10.19 50.78 62.75
CA GLU A 184 -11.22 51.34 63.64
C GLU A 184 -10.70 51.39 65.09
N SER A 185 -9.98 50.37 65.56
CA SER A 185 -9.31 50.42 66.86
C SER A 185 -8.16 51.43 66.90
N MET A 186 -7.37 51.56 65.82
CA MET A 186 -6.35 52.60 65.68
C MET A 186 -6.92 54.02 65.56
N LYS A 187 -8.07 54.20 64.90
CA LYS A 187 -8.78 55.48 64.79
C LYS A 187 -9.49 55.86 66.10
N ALA A 188 -9.97 54.88 66.86
CA ALA A 188 -10.49 55.09 68.20
C ALA A 188 -9.37 55.48 69.18
N THR A 189 -8.13 55.08 68.92
CA THR A 189 -6.95 55.42 69.74
C THR A 189 -6.17 56.65 69.25
N LEU A 190 -6.22 57.00 67.96
CA LEU A 190 -5.64 58.23 67.40
C LEU A 190 -6.69 59.03 66.62
N GLY A 191 -6.99 60.24 67.11
CA GLY A 191 -7.82 61.23 66.41
C GLY A 191 -7.29 61.61 65.02
N SER A 192 -8.22 61.88 64.12
CA SER A 192 -8.06 62.16 62.68
C SER A 192 -7.07 63.28 62.32
N VAL A 193 -6.10 63.01 61.43
CA VAL A 193 -5.31 64.03 60.68
C VAL A 193 -5.19 63.63 59.20
N GLY A 194 -5.51 64.56 58.30
CA GLY A 194 -5.55 64.38 56.84
C GLY A 194 -4.17 64.44 56.14
N LYS A 195 -4.12 63.97 54.89
CA LYS A 195 -2.90 63.91 54.06
C LYS A 195 -3.11 64.64 52.73
N PRO A 196 -2.12 65.41 52.20
CA PRO A 196 -2.28 66.20 50.99
C PRO A 196 -1.80 65.50 49.70
N SER A 197 -2.27 66.04 48.57
CA SER A 197 -2.15 65.60 47.18
C SER A 197 -0.94 66.22 46.48
N GLY A 198 -0.23 65.45 45.65
CA GLY A 198 0.74 65.91 44.66
C GLY A 198 0.62 65.09 43.36
N PRO A 199 0.94 65.65 42.17
CA PRO A 199 0.61 65.04 40.89
C PRO A 199 1.55 63.88 40.53
N ALA A 200 0.98 62.86 39.90
CA ALA A 200 1.64 61.63 39.49
C ALA A 200 2.09 61.70 38.02
N ASN A 201 3.31 61.18 37.79
CA ASN A 201 3.89 60.76 36.51
C ASN A 201 4.47 61.90 35.64
N GLY A 202 5.81 61.98 35.61
CA GLY A 202 6.63 62.93 34.86
C GLY A 202 6.44 62.95 33.34
N VAL A 203 5.28 63.42 32.90
CA VAL A 203 4.97 63.74 31.50
C VAL A 203 5.33 65.21 31.26
N VAL A 204 6.16 65.46 30.26
CA VAL A 204 6.65 66.79 29.87
C VAL A 204 5.65 67.38 28.90
N ASN A 205 5.16 68.59 29.17
CA ASN A 205 4.13 69.22 28.37
C ASN A 205 4.76 70.09 27.27
N VAL A 206 5.05 69.49 26.10
CA VAL A 206 5.64 70.16 24.94
C VAL A 206 4.54 70.75 24.04
N PRO A 207 4.54 72.07 23.74
CA PRO A 207 3.58 72.69 22.83
C PRO A 207 3.64 72.10 21.41
N GLY A 208 2.49 71.94 20.77
CA GLY A 208 2.38 71.30 19.45
C GLY A 208 3.19 72.00 18.35
N ASP A 209 3.21 73.33 18.34
CA ASP A 209 3.88 74.14 17.32
C ASP A 209 5.41 74.20 17.47
N TYR A 210 5.97 73.51 18.48
CA TYR A 210 7.42 73.45 18.70
C TYR A 210 8.12 72.80 17.51
N VAL A 211 9.08 73.51 16.91
CA VAL A 211 9.90 72.97 15.80
C VAL A 211 10.90 71.99 16.39
N ALA A 212 10.59 70.71 16.24
CA ALA A 212 11.32 69.63 16.88
C ALA A 212 12.57 69.19 16.09
N ASP A 213 12.58 69.38 14.77
CA ASP A 213 13.68 69.01 13.89
C ASP A 213 14.06 70.16 12.96
N LEU A 214 15.26 70.73 13.15
CA LEU A 214 15.78 71.83 12.34
C LEU A 214 16.17 71.41 10.92
N ALA A 215 16.42 70.12 10.67
CA ALA A 215 16.86 69.64 9.36
C ALA A 215 15.69 69.46 8.37
N LEU A 216 14.51 69.09 8.87
CA LEU A 216 13.30 68.83 8.08
C LEU A 216 12.17 69.83 8.37
N ASN A 217 12.40 70.79 9.28
CA ASN A 217 11.45 71.81 9.72
C ASN A 217 10.11 71.22 10.21
N LYS A 218 10.16 70.06 10.87
CA LYS A 218 8.98 69.35 11.36
C LYS A 218 8.54 69.83 12.73
N GLN A 219 7.23 69.97 12.92
CA GLN A 219 6.63 70.35 14.19
C GLN A 219 6.45 69.12 15.11
N TYR A 220 6.40 69.35 16.43
CA TYR A 220 6.31 68.29 17.41
C TYR A 220 5.05 67.41 17.23
N TRP A 221 3.91 68.02 16.89
CA TRP A 221 2.69 67.26 16.58
C TRP A 221 2.84 66.34 15.36
N GLU A 222 3.66 66.71 14.37
CA GLU A 222 3.94 65.88 13.19
C GLU A 222 4.73 64.62 13.58
N LEU A 223 5.68 64.73 14.50
CA LEU A 223 6.40 63.57 15.04
C LEU A 223 5.45 62.63 15.82
N VAL A 224 4.51 63.19 16.57
CA VAL A 224 3.47 62.40 17.25
C VAL A 224 2.56 61.69 16.23
N CYS A 225 2.19 62.36 15.13
CA CYS A 225 1.45 61.74 14.03
C CYS A 225 2.24 60.64 13.32
N ASP A 226 3.54 60.84 13.07
CA ASP A 226 4.43 59.84 12.48
C ASP A 226 4.53 58.60 13.40
N LYS A 227 4.58 58.79 14.73
CA LYS A 227 4.58 57.68 15.71
C LYS A 227 3.27 56.90 15.65
N LEU A 228 2.13 57.59 15.59
CA LEU A 228 0.82 56.93 15.49
C LEU A 228 0.69 56.16 14.18
N ARG A 229 1.19 56.70 13.07
CA ARG A 229 1.20 56.03 11.77
C ARG A 229 2.08 54.78 11.78
N ALA A 230 3.27 54.85 12.38
CA ALA A 230 4.17 53.71 12.53
C ALA A 230 3.57 52.61 13.42
N ILE A 231 2.94 52.97 14.55
CA ILE A 231 2.25 52.01 15.43
C ILE A 231 1.08 51.34 14.69
N GLN A 232 0.31 52.10 13.92
CA GLN A 232 -0.79 51.54 13.14
C GLN A 232 -0.30 50.62 12.02
N ALA A 233 0.86 50.92 11.41
CA ALA A 233 1.50 50.04 10.42
C ALA A 233 1.89 48.69 11.04
N VAL A 234 2.54 48.68 12.21
CA VAL A 234 2.86 47.44 12.94
C VAL A 234 1.58 46.65 13.26
N ARG A 235 0.52 47.31 13.71
CA ARG A 235 -0.76 46.66 14.00
C ARG A 235 -1.41 46.06 12.77
N ASN A 236 -1.31 46.71 11.61
CA ASN A 236 -1.83 46.18 10.35
C ASN A 236 -1.03 44.95 9.90
N LEU A 237 0.31 45.00 9.98
CA LEU A 237 1.20 43.89 9.65
C LEU A 237 1.01 42.66 10.55
N GLN A 238 0.68 42.88 11.83
CA GLN A 238 0.32 41.80 12.77
C GLN A 238 -1.02 41.14 12.47
N LYS A 239 -1.94 41.83 11.77
CA LYS A 239 -3.24 41.26 11.37
C LYS A 239 -3.16 40.45 10.09
N GLU A 240 -2.17 40.72 9.24
CA GLU A 240 -1.99 40.10 7.92
C GLU A 240 -1.03 38.90 7.93
N ASP A 241 -0.65 38.36 9.11
CA ASP A 241 0.29 37.23 9.28
C ASP A 241 1.59 37.39 8.45
N THR A 242 2.13 38.61 8.44
CA THR A 242 3.33 38.94 7.68
C THR A 242 4.60 38.31 8.27
N PRO A 243 5.62 37.99 7.44
CA PRO A 243 6.89 37.43 7.89
C PRO A 243 7.58 38.24 9.00
N ALA A 244 8.19 37.56 9.97
CA ALA A 244 8.77 38.16 11.16
C ALA A 244 9.84 39.24 10.88
N GLU A 245 10.57 39.15 9.77
CA GLU A 245 11.57 40.16 9.38
C GLU A 245 10.92 41.52 9.05
N ILE A 246 9.74 41.53 8.42
CA ILE A 246 9.02 42.75 8.06
C ILE A 246 8.41 43.39 9.31
N LEU A 247 7.94 42.58 10.25
CA LEU A 247 7.43 43.05 11.53
C LEU A 247 8.53 43.71 12.37
N GLN A 248 9.72 43.09 12.43
CA GLN A 248 10.87 43.64 13.15
C GLN A 248 11.34 44.99 12.56
N GLU A 249 11.33 45.13 11.24
CA GLU A 249 11.67 46.41 10.59
C GLU A 249 10.63 47.50 10.91
N ALA A 250 9.34 47.16 10.89
CA ALA A 250 8.29 48.11 11.26
C ALA A 250 8.36 48.53 12.74
N GLU A 251 8.72 47.61 13.65
CA GLU A 251 8.97 47.92 15.06
C GLU A 251 10.20 48.82 15.24
N ARG A 252 11.25 48.62 14.43
CA ARG A 252 12.44 49.48 14.41
C ARG A 252 12.08 50.92 14.05
N VAL A 253 11.21 51.11 13.05
CA VAL A 253 10.70 52.44 12.66
C VAL A 253 9.93 53.09 13.82
N VAL A 254 9.11 52.34 14.57
CA VAL A 254 8.41 52.87 15.76
C VAL A 254 9.40 53.37 16.82
N GLN A 255 10.48 52.62 17.05
CA GLN A 255 11.51 53.02 18.02
C GLN A 255 12.27 54.27 17.57
N GLU A 256 12.58 54.39 16.27
CA GLU A 256 13.25 55.57 15.73
C GLU A 256 12.41 56.84 15.93
N VAL A 257 11.10 56.79 15.64
CA VAL A 257 10.22 57.95 15.82
C VAL A 257 10.04 58.29 17.31
N ARG A 258 10.00 57.28 18.20
CA ARG A 258 10.00 57.51 19.66
C ARG A 258 11.28 58.20 20.13
N GLY A 259 12.43 57.83 19.59
CA GLY A 259 13.70 58.49 19.87
C GLY A 259 13.69 59.97 19.47
N LYS A 260 13.16 60.28 18.28
CA LYS A 260 13.02 61.68 17.80
C LYS A 260 12.10 62.51 18.69
N ILE A 261 10.99 61.94 19.16
CA ILE A 261 10.08 62.61 20.12
C ILE A 261 10.80 62.88 21.44
N HIS A 262 11.50 61.89 22.00
CA HIS A 262 12.24 62.06 23.25
C HIS A 262 13.35 63.11 23.12
N GLU A 263 14.06 63.14 21.98
CA GLU A 263 15.07 64.17 21.72
C GLU A 263 14.43 65.57 21.66
N ALA A 264 13.27 65.71 21.00
CA ALA A 264 12.53 66.96 20.97
C ALA A 264 12.04 67.40 22.36
N GLU A 265 11.51 66.47 23.17
CA GLU A 265 11.12 66.73 24.56
C GLU A 265 12.30 67.16 25.42
N ALA A 266 13.47 66.53 25.25
CA ALA A 266 14.69 66.87 25.98
C ALA A 266 15.25 68.23 25.54
N ARG A 267 15.17 68.59 24.26
CA ARG A 267 15.56 69.91 23.76
C ARG A 267 14.65 71.00 24.31
N TYR A 268 13.33 70.80 24.25
CA TYR A 268 12.36 71.74 24.82
C TYR A 268 12.57 71.95 26.32
N GLN A 269 12.87 70.89 27.08
CA GLN A 269 13.19 71.02 28.51
C GLN A 269 14.46 71.83 28.76
N ARG A 270 15.50 71.69 27.92
CA ARG A 270 16.74 72.48 28.06
C ARG A 270 16.51 73.94 27.74
N GLU A 271 15.71 74.24 26.71
CA GLU A 271 15.37 75.61 26.30
C GLU A 271 14.46 76.29 27.34
N THR A 272 13.46 75.58 27.87
CA THR A 272 12.57 76.11 28.92
C THR A 272 13.23 76.22 30.30
N ALA A 273 14.29 75.46 30.57
CA ALA A 273 15.07 75.59 31.80
C ALA A 273 16.13 76.71 31.74
N THR A 274 16.42 77.26 30.56
CA THR A 274 17.38 78.37 30.36
C THR A 274 16.70 79.74 30.16
N THR A 275 15.36 79.78 30.15
CA THR A 275 14.54 81.00 30.16
C THR A 275 13.96 81.26 31.54
#